data_AF-A0AA38U551-F1
#
_entry.id   AF-A0AA38U551-F1
#
_cell.length_a   1.000
_cell.length_b   1.000
_cell.length_c   1.000
_cell.angle_alpha   90.00
_cell.angle_beta   90.00
_cell.angle_gamma   90.00
#
_symmetry.space_group_name_H-M   'P 1'
#
loop_
_entity.id
_entity.type
_entity.pdbx_description
1 polymer ?
#
loop_
_entity_poly.entity_id
_entity_poly.type
_entity_poly.pdbx_seq_one_letter_code
_entity_poly.pdbx_strand_id
1 'polypeptide(L)'
;MGLSLGRSLIVIALLVFGMWACDVTSRALTEETMLQKHQQWMARYGREYKDDLEKETRFKIFKDNGEYIESFKGAGNRGYKLSVNEFADQTNDEFKAVRNGFKVPSGLGSGRTTSFMYEYVNEVPSSMDWRKKGVVTPIKEQGQCEGITQLTTGKLISLSEQELMDCDRSGEDQGYEGGLQTQLTTPKRKRSMPPRSLVTRTCPRANDELALLKAVAMQPVSVAIDAGESDF
;
A
#
# COMPACT_ATOMS: atom_id res chain seq x y z
N MET A 1 -50.82 -30.18 39.15
CA MET A 1 -50.15 -29.93 37.84
C MET A 1 -49.79 -28.45 37.63
N GLY A 2 -50.62 -27.47 38.01
CA GLY A 2 -50.30 -26.03 37.81
C GLY A 2 -49.06 -25.49 38.56
N LEU A 3 -48.75 -26.01 39.76
CA LEU A 3 -47.58 -25.60 40.55
C LEU A 3 -46.23 -26.03 39.95
N SER A 4 -46.17 -27.11 39.16
CA SER A 4 -44.92 -27.51 38.50
C SER A 4 -44.69 -26.75 37.19
N LEU A 5 -45.76 -26.40 36.45
CA LEU A 5 -45.64 -25.54 35.27
C LEU A 5 -45.13 -24.14 35.63
N GLY A 6 -45.64 -23.52 36.71
CA GLY A 6 -45.17 -22.20 37.15
C GLY A 6 -43.69 -22.18 37.54
N ARG A 7 -43.22 -23.25 38.22
CA ARG A 7 -41.80 -23.40 38.56
C ARG A 7 -40.91 -23.60 37.32
N SER A 8 -41.35 -24.39 36.35
CA SER A 8 -40.63 -24.56 35.08
C SER A 8 -40.54 -23.27 34.28
N LEU A 9 -41.61 -22.46 34.23
CA LEU A 9 -41.60 -21.16 33.53
C LEU A 9 -40.63 -20.16 34.17
N ILE A 10 -40.56 -20.13 35.51
CA ILE A 10 -39.60 -19.28 36.24
C ILE A 10 -38.15 -19.70 35.94
N VAL A 11 -37.86 -21.00 35.92
CA VAL A 11 -36.52 -21.51 35.60
C VAL A 11 -36.13 -21.16 34.16
N ILE A 12 -37.04 -21.31 33.19
CA ILE A 12 -36.78 -20.93 31.79
C ILE A 12 -36.52 -19.43 31.67
N ALA A 13 -37.32 -18.59 32.33
CA ALA A 13 -37.13 -17.13 32.31
C ALA A 13 -35.76 -16.72 32.90
N LEU A 14 -35.33 -17.35 34.00
CA LEU A 14 -34.02 -17.10 34.60
C LEU A 14 -32.86 -17.54 33.69
N LEU A 15 -33.00 -18.66 32.96
CA LEU A 15 -32.00 -19.12 32.00
C LEU A 15 -31.89 -18.18 30.79
N VAL A 16 -33.01 -17.72 30.23
CA VAL A 16 -33.04 -16.75 29.13
C VAL A 16 -32.42 -15.42 29.56
N PHE A 17 -32.77 -14.93 30.74
CA PHE A 17 -32.18 -13.72 31.30
C PHE A 17 -30.67 -13.87 31.56
N GLY A 18 -30.24 -15.02 32.07
CA GLY A 18 -28.82 -15.34 32.26
C GLY A 18 -28.03 -15.35 30.95
N MET A 19 -28.57 -15.95 29.88
CA MET A 19 -27.94 -15.91 28.55
C MET A 19 -27.83 -14.48 28.01
N TRP A 20 -28.91 -13.69 28.09
CA TRP A 20 -28.89 -12.28 27.69
C TRP A 20 -27.86 -11.45 28.45
N ALA A 21 -27.75 -11.63 29.77
CA ALA A 21 -26.76 -10.93 30.58
C ALA A 21 -25.32 -11.31 30.20
N CYS A 22 -25.06 -12.60 29.93
CA CYS A 22 -23.77 -13.08 29.43
C CYS A 22 -23.42 -12.47 28.07
N ASP A 23 -24.36 -12.40 27.13
CA ASP A 23 -24.11 -11.82 25.80
C ASP A 23 -23.80 -10.32 25.88
N VAL A 24 -24.55 -9.56 26.69
CA VAL A 24 -24.31 -8.12 26.89
C VAL A 24 -22.94 -7.86 27.52
N THR A 25 -22.57 -8.61 28.56
CA THR A 25 -21.27 -8.46 29.23
C THR A 25 -20.10 -8.87 28.33
N SER A 26 -20.24 -9.94 27.55
CA SER A 26 -19.25 -10.36 26.56
C SER A 26 -19.00 -9.28 25.51
N ARG A 27 -20.07 -8.69 24.94
CA ARG A 27 -19.96 -7.59 23.98
C ARG A 27 -19.28 -6.35 24.55
N ALA A 28 -19.61 -5.99 25.80
CA ALA A 28 -19.00 -4.85 26.48
C ALA A 28 -17.49 -5.07 26.69
N LEU A 29 -17.08 -6.28 27.08
CA LEU A 29 -15.66 -6.62 27.22
C LEU A 29 -14.91 -6.56 25.88
N THR A 30 -15.51 -7.06 24.79
CA THR A 30 -14.86 -6.96 23.47
C THR A 30 -14.72 -5.51 23.01
N GLU A 31 -15.73 -4.66 23.22
CA GLU A 31 -15.64 -3.23 22.91
C GLU A 31 -14.53 -2.54 23.72
N GLU A 32 -14.44 -2.79 25.03
CA GLU A 32 -13.40 -2.21 25.88
C GLU A 32 -11.99 -2.64 25.43
N THR A 33 -11.81 -3.91 25.08
CA THR A 33 -10.51 -4.41 24.59
C THR A 33 -10.12 -3.79 23.25
N MET A 34 -11.07 -3.56 22.33
CA MET A 34 -10.80 -2.92 21.04
C MET A 34 -10.49 -1.44 21.22
N LEU A 35 -11.18 -0.75 22.13
CA LEU A 35 -10.90 0.65 22.46
C LEU A 35 -9.47 0.80 23.01
N GLN A 36 -9.04 -0.09 23.90
CA GLN A 36 -7.68 -0.08 24.43
C GLN A 36 -6.63 -0.30 23.31
N LYS A 37 -6.88 -1.24 22.38
CA LYS A 37 -6.01 -1.47 21.22
C LYS A 37 -5.93 -0.24 20.32
N HIS A 38 -7.07 0.42 20.06
CA HIS A 38 -7.12 1.64 19.26
C HIS A 38 -6.34 2.77 19.92
N GLN A 39 -6.45 2.95 21.24
CA GLN A 39 -5.66 3.95 21.97
C GLN A 39 -4.15 3.71 21.91
N GLN A 40 -3.72 2.46 22.10
CA GLN A 40 -2.30 2.10 21.96
C GLN A 40 -1.80 2.31 20.54
N TRP A 41 -2.62 1.96 19.56
CA TRP A 41 -2.32 2.17 18.15
C TRP A 41 -2.22 3.66 17.81
N MET A 42 -3.16 4.49 18.27
CA MET A 42 -3.12 5.94 18.07
C MET A 42 -1.85 6.54 18.67
N ALA A 43 -1.48 6.14 19.89
CA ALA A 43 -0.24 6.60 20.53
C ALA A 43 1.01 6.15 19.76
N ARG A 44 1.01 4.94 19.20
CA ARG A 44 2.13 4.39 18.42
C ARG A 44 2.35 5.14 17.11
N TYR A 45 1.28 5.54 16.42
CA TYR A 45 1.34 6.21 15.12
C TYR A 45 1.07 7.73 15.19
N GLY A 46 1.03 8.31 16.39
CA GLY A 46 0.81 9.74 16.60
C GLY A 46 -0.51 10.26 16.01
N ARG A 47 -1.59 9.47 16.11
CA ARG A 47 -2.88 9.83 15.53
C ARG A 47 -3.66 10.78 16.42
N GLU A 48 -4.08 11.88 15.83
CA GLU A 48 -4.95 12.90 16.42
C GLU A 48 -6.12 13.14 15.46
N TYR A 49 -7.32 13.29 16.03
CA TYR A 49 -8.54 13.53 15.26
C TYR A 49 -9.09 14.91 15.60
N LYS A 50 -9.83 15.48 14.65
CA LYS A 50 -10.39 16.83 14.77
C LYS A 50 -11.37 16.96 15.93
N ASP A 51 -12.23 15.96 16.09
CA ASP A 51 -13.30 15.93 17.07
C ASP A 51 -13.67 14.49 17.46
N ASP A 52 -14.49 14.36 18.52
CA ASP A 52 -14.91 13.07 19.03
C ASP A 52 -15.76 12.27 18.02
N LEU A 53 -16.45 12.95 17.09
CA LEU A 53 -17.25 12.30 16.06
C LEU A 53 -16.35 11.65 15.00
N GLU A 54 -15.29 12.32 14.57
CA GLU A 54 -14.27 11.73 13.71
C GLU A 54 -13.58 10.56 14.41
N LYS A 55 -13.21 10.74 15.68
CA LYS A 55 -12.59 9.67 16.48
C LYS A 55 -13.48 8.44 16.60
N GLU A 56 -14.78 8.60 16.83
CA GLU A 56 -15.73 7.49 16.88
C GLU A 56 -15.86 6.80 15.52
N THR A 57 -15.88 7.57 14.43
CA THR A 57 -15.92 7.04 13.06
C THR A 57 -14.66 6.24 12.74
N ARG A 58 -13.49 6.78 13.06
CA ARG A 58 -12.18 6.13 12.86
C ARG A 58 -12.03 4.88 13.73
N PHE A 59 -12.58 4.88 14.93
CA PHE A 59 -12.64 3.71 15.80
C PHE A 59 -13.48 2.57 15.19
N LYS A 60 -14.63 2.88 14.59
CA LYS A 60 -15.45 1.87 13.88
C LYS A 60 -14.67 1.22 12.74
N ILE A 61 -14.00 2.03 11.90
CA ILE A 61 -13.15 1.53 10.81
C ILE A 61 -12.01 0.67 11.36
N PHE A 62 -11.35 1.11 12.44
CA PHE A 62 -10.31 0.34 13.10
C PHE A 62 -10.79 -1.02 13.60
N LYS A 63 -12.01 -1.08 14.15
CA LYS A 63 -12.63 -2.33 14.58
C LYS A 63 -12.89 -3.25 13.39
N ASP A 64 -13.51 -2.74 12.34
CA ASP A 64 -13.84 -3.51 11.14
C ASP A 64 -12.57 -4.09 10.48
N ASN A 65 -11.51 -3.29 10.36
CA ASN A 65 -10.21 -3.73 9.86
C ASN A 65 -9.55 -4.76 10.80
N GLY A 66 -9.67 -4.58 12.11
CA GLY A 66 -9.18 -5.55 13.11
C GLY A 66 -9.88 -6.90 13.00
N GLU A 67 -11.21 -6.90 12.87
CA GLU A 67 -12.02 -8.11 12.66
C GLU A 67 -11.66 -8.79 11.33
N TYR A 68 -11.46 -8.01 10.26
CA TYR A 68 -10.98 -8.53 8.99
C TYR A 68 -9.62 -9.23 9.13
N ILE A 69 -8.64 -8.60 9.79
CA ILE A 69 -7.32 -9.18 10.03
C ILE A 69 -7.40 -10.50 10.81
N GLU A 70 -8.22 -10.56 11.86
CA GLU A 70 -8.38 -11.77 12.67
C GLU A 70 -9.10 -12.89 11.88
N SER A 71 -10.14 -12.55 11.12
CA SER A 71 -10.81 -13.51 10.23
C SER A 71 -9.86 -14.06 9.16
N PHE A 72 -9.00 -13.20 8.62
CA PHE A 72 -8.00 -13.54 7.61
C PHE A 72 -6.97 -14.54 8.17
N LYS A 73 -6.52 -14.34 9.41
CA LYS A 73 -5.62 -15.29 10.11
C LYS A 73 -6.31 -16.61 10.42
N GLY A 74 -7.59 -16.59 10.77
CA GLY A 74 -8.38 -17.79 11.09
C GLY A 74 -8.65 -18.68 9.88
N ALA A 75 -8.66 -18.13 8.66
CA ALA A 75 -9.01 -18.82 7.42
C ALA A 75 -7.92 -19.77 6.86
N GLY A 76 -6.79 -19.97 7.54
CA GLY A 76 -5.79 -21.01 7.21
C GLY A 76 -4.45 -20.50 6.67
N ASN A 77 -3.62 -21.45 6.20
CA ASN A 77 -2.17 -21.30 5.96
C ASN A 77 -1.85 -20.53 4.66
N ARG A 78 -2.11 -19.22 4.65
CA ARG A 78 -1.72 -18.33 3.55
C ARG A 78 -0.23 -18.01 3.61
N GLY A 79 0.38 -17.74 2.44
CA GLY A 79 1.81 -17.39 2.33
C GLY A 79 2.20 -16.04 2.94
N TYR A 80 1.23 -15.27 3.43
CA TYR A 80 1.41 -13.96 4.05
C TYR A 80 0.40 -13.77 5.19
N LYS A 81 0.65 -12.77 6.03
CA LYS A 81 -0.16 -12.46 7.22
C LYS A 81 -0.47 -10.97 7.26
N LEU A 82 -1.71 -10.65 7.58
CA LEU A 82 -2.13 -9.27 7.84
C LEU A 82 -1.88 -8.89 9.30
N SER A 83 -1.58 -7.62 9.52
CA SER A 83 -1.38 -7.06 10.85
C SER A 83 -1.79 -5.59 10.86
N VAL A 84 -2.14 -5.09 12.05
CA VAL A 84 -2.51 -3.69 12.24
C VAL A 84 -1.32 -2.80 11.91
N ASN A 85 -1.46 -2.00 10.86
CA ASN A 85 -0.45 -1.05 10.36
C ASN A 85 -0.94 0.40 10.54
N GLU A 86 -0.22 1.36 9.97
CA GLU A 86 -0.56 2.78 10.06
C GLU A 86 -1.93 3.15 9.41
N PHE A 87 -2.46 2.32 8.53
CA PHE A 87 -3.70 2.59 7.77
C PHE A 87 -4.92 1.93 8.40
N ALA A 88 -4.79 1.39 9.62
CA ALA A 88 -5.85 0.61 10.26
C ALA A 88 -7.14 1.40 10.51
N ASP A 89 -7.12 2.74 10.52
CA ASP A 89 -8.31 3.60 10.68
C ASP A 89 -8.87 4.16 9.36
N GLN A 90 -8.39 3.66 8.22
CA GLN A 90 -8.85 4.04 6.89
C GLN A 90 -9.63 2.91 6.24
N THR A 91 -10.65 3.28 5.48
CA THR A 91 -11.30 2.35 4.55
C THR A 91 -10.40 2.10 3.34
N ASN A 92 -10.60 0.98 2.65
CA ASN A 92 -9.84 0.69 1.43
C ASN A 92 -10.05 1.77 0.35
N ASP A 93 -11.24 2.36 0.27
CA ASP A 93 -11.52 3.43 -0.69
C ASP A 93 -10.79 4.73 -0.33
N GLU A 94 -10.72 5.10 0.95
CA GLU A 94 -9.89 6.22 1.41
C GLU A 94 -8.41 5.98 1.12
N PHE A 95 -7.92 4.78 1.40
CA PHE A 95 -6.53 4.40 1.14
C PHE A 95 -6.20 4.54 -0.35
N LYS A 96 -7.03 3.96 -1.23
CA LYS A 96 -6.86 4.06 -2.68
C LYS A 96 -6.91 5.49 -3.17
N ALA A 97 -7.86 6.29 -2.69
CA ALA A 97 -8.04 7.67 -3.15
C ALA A 97 -6.81 8.56 -2.88
N VAL A 98 -6.06 8.26 -1.80
CA VAL A 98 -4.89 9.06 -1.39
C VAL A 98 -3.57 8.46 -1.90
N ARG A 99 -3.51 7.13 -2.11
CA ARG A 99 -2.24 6.41 -2.32
C ARG A 99 -2.12 5.67 -3.64
N ASN A 100 -3.21 5.42 -4.36
CA ASN A 100 -3.18 4.76 -5.66
C ASN A 100 -3.35 5.82 -6.77
N GLY A 101 -2.23 6.42 -7.18
CA GLY A 101 -2.19 7.47 -8.21
C GLY A 101 -1.97 6.94 -9.64
N PHE A 102 -1.47 5.72 -9.79
CA PHE A 102 -1.09 5.21 -11.11
C PHE A 102 -2.31 5.01 -12.03
N LYS A 103 -2.41 5.84 -13.07
CA LYS A 103 -3.40 5.71 -14.14
C LYS A 103 -2.77 5.02 -15.34
N VAL A 104 -3.34 3.90 -15.79
CA VAL A 104 -2.97 3.28 -17.06
C VAL A 104 -3.49 4.17 -18.21
N PRO A 105 -2.63 4.71 -19.08
CA PRO A 105 -3.09 5.51 -20.21
C PRO A 105 -3.92 4.68 -21.18
N SER A 106 -5.13 5.16 -21.47
CA SER A 106 -5.98 4.65 -22.54
C SER A 106 -5.23 4.79 -23.88
N GLY A 107 -4.76 3.67 -24.44
CA GLY A 107 -4.13 3.65 -25.77
C GLY A 107 -2.67 3.19 -25.85
N LEU A 108 -2.04 2.74 -24.75
CA LEU A 108 -0.71 2.09 -24.82
C LEU A 108 -0.75 0.63 -25.32
N GLY A 109 -1.92 0.18 -25.77
CA GLY A 109 -2.04 -1.02 -26.60
C GLY A 109 -1.54 -0.72 -28.01
N SER A 110 -0.22 -0.76 -28.20
CA SER A 110 0.50 -0.93 -29.47
C SER A 110 1.64 0.08 -29.65
N GLY A 111 2.86 -0.44 -29.88
CA GLY A 111 3.77 0.17 -30.82
C GLY A 111 4.91 1.03 -30.26
N ARG A 112 5.90 0.39 -29.63
CA ARG A 112 7.31 0.50 -30.05
C ARG A 112 8.14 -0.53 -29.30
N THR A 113 8.50 -1.59 -30.00
CA THR A 113 9.53 -2.54 -29.58
C THR A 113 10.85 -1.78 -29.49
N THR A 114 11.15 -1.19 -28.33
CA THR A 114 12.53 -0.80 -28.02
C THR A 114 13.32 -2.10 -27.86
N SER A 115 14.51 -2.19 -28.45
CA SER A 115 15.38 -3.36 -28.26
C SER A 115 15.55 -3.59 -26.76
N PHE A 116 15.18 -4.78 -26.28
CA PHE A 116 15.38 -5.12 -24.88
C PHE A 116 16.87 -5.34 -24.66
N MET A 117 17.53 -4.40 -23.98
CA MET A 117 18.99 -4.37 -23.82
C MET A 117 19.55 -5.66 -23.20
N TYR A 118 18.74 -6.37 -22.42
CA TYR A 118 19.15 -7.56 -21.68
C TYR A 118 18.65 -8.87 -22.30
N GLU A 119 18.23 -8.87 -23.58
CA GLU A 119 17.72 -10.06 -24.27
C GLU A 119 18.72 -11.23 -24.23
N TYR A 120 20.01 -10.91 -24.35
CA TYR A 120 21.13 -11.86 -24.37
C TYR A 120 21.75 -12.17 -22.99
N VAL A 121 21.15 -11.69 -21.88
CA VAL A 121 21.59 -12.11 -20.54
C VAL A 121 21.18 -13.56 -20.34
N ASN A 122 22.17 -14.46 -20.25
CA ASN A 122 21.96 -15.91 -20.08
C ASN A 122 22.16 -16.37 -18.63
N GLU A 123 22.93 -15.62 -17.83
CA GLU A 123 23.24 -15.95 -16.44
C GLU A 123 22.41 -15.05 -15.51
N VAL A 124 21.27 -15.56 -15.06
CA VAL A 124 20.45 -14.92 -14.03
C VAL A 124 20.72 -15.64 -12.70
N PRO A 125 21.19 -14.93 -11.65
CA PRO A 125 21.41 -15.55 -10.35
C PRO A 125 20.10 -16.05 -9.74
N SER A 126 20.17 -17.12 -8.94
CA SER A 126 18.99 -17.68 -8.25
C SER A 126 18.39 -16.75 -7.19
N SER A 127 19.13 -15.74 -6.75
CA SER A 127 18.64 -14.68 -5.85
C SER A 127 19.38 -13.37 -6.09
N MET A 128 18.67 -12.25 -5.99
CA MET A 128 19.22 -10.91 -6.13
C MET A 128 18.64 -9.97 -5.07
N ASP A 129 19.49 -9.30 -4.30
CA ASP A 129 19.09 -8.27 -3.33
C ASP A 129 19.96 -7.03 -3.49
N TRP A 130 19.43 -6.00 -4.15
CA TRP A 130 20.12 -4.74 -4.41
C TRP A 130 20.42 -3.93 -3.14
N ARG A 131 19.71 -4.19 -2.02
CA ARG A 131 20.00 -3.54 -0.74
C ARG A 131 21.38 -3.93 -0.24
N LYS A 132 21.76 -5.20 -0.40
CA LYS A 132 23.10 -5.71 -0.06
C LYS A 132 24.21 -5.15 -0.95
N LYS A 133 23.86 -4.58 -2.10
CA LYS A 133 24.77 -3.92 -3.03
C LYS A 133 24.93 -2.41 -2.75
N GLY A 134 24.19 -1.86 -1.78
CA GLY A 134 24.32 -0.45 -1.38
C GLY A 134 23.75 0.54 -2.40
N VAL A 135 22.92 0.09 -3.34
CA VAL A 135 22.32 0.94 -4.39
C VAL A 135 20.84 1.28 -4.11
N VAL A 136 20.31 0.89 -2.95
CA VAL A 136 18.93 1.15 -2.54
C VAL A 136 18.94 2.12 -1.36
N THR A 137 18.18 3.21 -1.47
CA THR A 137 18.00 4.20 -0.39
C THR A 137 17.11 3.63 0.72
N PRO A 138 17.05 4.26 1.91
CA PRO A 138 16.01 3.97 2.90
C PRO A 138 14.61 4.08 2.28
N ILE A 139 13.67 3.31 2.82
CA ILE A 139 12.25 3.39 2.45
C ILE A 139 11.76 4.81 2.74
N LYS A 140 11.07 5.41 1.78
CA LYS A 140 10.48 6.75 1.91
C LYS A 140 8.96 6.61 2.07
N GLU A 141 8.35 7.52 2.82
CA GLU A 141 6.91 7.65 2.88
C GLU A 141 6.45 8.63 1.80
N GLN A 142 5.76 8.09 0.81
CA GLN A 142 5.39 8.80 -0.41
C GLN A 142 4.28 9.83 -0.16
N GLY A 143 3.56 9.76 0.96
CA GLY A 143 2.47 10.70 1.25
C GLY A 143 1.50 10.81 0.07
N GLN A 144 1.29 12.03 -0.44
CA GLN A 144 0.49 12.34 -1.64
C GLN A 144 1.35 12.54 -2.92
N CYS A 145 2.63 12.17 -2.92
CA CYS A 145 3.56 12.49 -4.02
C CYS A 145 4.44 11.28 -4.40
N GLU A 146 4.37 10.86 -5.66
CA GLU A 146 5.15 9.74 -6.18
C GLU A 146 6.59 10.16 -6.54
N GLY A 147 7.56 9.33 -6.15
CA GLY A 147 8.99 9.61 -6.27
C GLY A 147 9.74 8.60 -7.13
N ILE A 148 10.48 9.08 -8.13
CA ILE A 148 11.34 8.24 -8.99
C ILE A 148 12.78 8.69 -8.85
N THR A 149 13.68 7.77 -8.50
CA THR A 149 15.13 8.04 -8.38
C THR A 149 15.92 7.21 -9.40
N GLN A 150 16.93 7.83 -10.02
CA GLN A 150 17.83 7.19 -10.98
C GLN A 150 19.28 7.12 -10.49
N LEU A 151 19.91 5.95 -10.72
CA LEU A 151 21.32 5.65 -10.47
C LEU A 151 22.16 5.86 -11.74
N THR A 152 23.10 6.81 -11.72
CA THR A 152 24.14 6.92 -12.78
C THR A 152 25.53 7.29 -12.27
N THR A 153 25.72 7.53 -10.97
CA THR A 153 26.96 8.18 -10.47
C THR A 153 27.83 7.31 -9.58
N GLY A 154 27.45 6.06 -9.28
CA GLY A 154 28.21 5.19 -8.36
C GLY A 154 28.26 5.70 -6.90
N LYS A 155 27.52 6.78 -6.60
CA LYS A 155 27.32 7.34 -5.27
C LYS A 155 25.84 7.29 -4.96
N LEU A 156 25.47 6.73 -3.81
CA LEU A 156 24.08 6.74 -3.34
C LEU A 156 23.70 8.18 -2.99
N ILE A 157 23.01 8.85 -3.91
CA ILE A 157 22.46 10.19 -3.71
C ILE A 157 20.95 10.00 -3.60
N SER A 158 20.38 10.37 -2.45
CA SER A 158 18.93 10.54 -2.34
C SER A 158 18.55 11.76 -3.19
N LEU A 159 17.82 11.55 -4.29
CA LEU A 159 17.30 12.64 -5.12
C LEU A 159 16.01 13.18 -4.50
N SER A 160 15.70 14.45 -4.79
CA SER A 160 14.48 15.12 -4.35
C SER A 160 13.33 14.76 -5.29
N GLU A 161 12.34 14.05 -4.78
CA GLU A 161 11.07 13.79 -5.47
C GLU A 161 10.38 15.08 -5.91
N GLN A 162 10.50 16.13 -5.10
CA GLN A 162 9.89 17.44 -5.34
C GLN A 162 10.52 18.16 -6.54
N GLU A 163 11.83 18.03 -6.75
CA GLU A 163 12.50 18.61 -7.93
C GLU A 163 12.07 17.92 -9.23
N LEU A 164 11.69 16.64 -9.16
CA LEU A 164 11.19 15.88 -10.31
C LEU A 164 9.79 16.37 -10.73
N MET A 165 8.91 16.62 -9.75
CA MET A 165 7.57 17.17 -10.00
C MET A 165 7.61 18.64 -10.45
N ASP A 166 8.47 19.47 -9.84
CA ASP A 166 8.56 20.90 -10.16
C ASP A 166 9.16 21.18 -11.56
N CYS A 167 9.92 20.23 -12.10
CA CYS A 167 10.56 20.35 -13.42
C CYS A 167 9.68 19.87 -14.58
N ASP A 168 8.57 19.17 -14.33
CA ASP A 168 7.67 18.68 -15.36
C ASP A 168 6.45 19.61 -15.56
N ARG A 169 6.72 20.78 -16.16
CA ARG A 169 5.67 21.74 -16.56
C ARG A 169 5.13 21.49 -17.97
N SER A 170 5.42 20.32 -18.55
CA SER A 170 5.04 19.94 -19.91
C SER A 170 3.76 19.11 -19.99
N GLY A 171 2.79 19.31 -19.10
CA GLY A 171 1.37 19.06 -19.35
C GLY A 171 0.90 17.64 -19.72
N GLU A 172 1.79 16.64 -19.73
CA GLU A 172 1.44 15.24 -20.09
C GLU A 172 1.46 14.28 -18.91
N ASP A 173 2.23 14.57 -17.85
CA ASP A 173 2.11 13.89 -16.55
C ASP A 173 1.41 14.84 -15.58
N GLN A 174 0.20 14.48 -15.12
CA GLN A 174 -0.69 15.36 -14.37
C GLN A 174 -0.30 15.55 -12.90
N GLY A 175 1.00 15.70 -12.58
CA GLY A 175 1.48 16.00 -11.23
C GLY A 175 0.73 15.22 -10.13
N TYR A 176 0.04 15.95 -9.24
CA TYR A 176 -0.77 15.44 -8.12
C TYR A 176 -1.85 14.39 -8.46
N GLU A 177 -2.16 14.17 -9.74
CA GLU A 177 -3.20 13.23 -10.19
C GLU A 177 -2.65 11.94 -10.85
N GLY A 178 -1.35 11.68 -10.69
CA GLY A 178 -0.70 10.50 -11.25
C GLY A 178 -0.18 10.73 -12.67
N GLY A 179 1.04 10.25 -12.92
CA GLY A 179 1.74 10.39 -14.19
C GLY A 179 2.46 9.11 -14.58
N LEU A 180 2.77 8.98 -15.86
CA LEU A 180 3.37 7.79 -16.44
C LEU A 180 4.90 7.91 -16.44
N GLN A 181 5.59 6.87 -15.97
CA GLN A 181 7.05 6.79 -16.02
C GLN A 181 7.66 6.79 -17.44
N THR A 182 6.90 6.74 -18.53
CA THR A 182 7.44 6.52 -19.89
C THR A 182 7.53 7.74 -20.80
N GLN A 183 7.19 8.97 -20.35
CA GLN A 183 7.33 10.16 -21.20
C GLN A 183 7.95 11.40 -20.51
N LEU A 184 9.20 11.31 -20.05
CA LEU A 184 10.04 12.51 -20.02
C LEU A 184 10.48 12.87 -21.44
N THR A 185 9.62 13.56 -22.19
CA THR A 185 10.08 14.33 -23.33
C THR A 185 10.77 15.59 -22.80
N THR A 186 12.05 15.72 -23.07
CA THR A 186 12.87 16.85 -22.61
C THR A 186 12.25 18.20 -22.99
N PRO A 187 12.15 19.18 -22.06
CA PRO A 187 11.82 20.55 -22.42
C PRO A 187 12.88 21.10 -23.37
N LYS A 188 12.45 21.66 -24.51
CA LYS A 188 13.34 22.42 -25.39
C LYS A 188 13.86 23.66 -24.64
N ARG A 189 15.09 23.54 -24.16
CA ARG A 189 16.15 24.55 -24.05
C ARG A 189 15.72 25.97 -23.59
N LYS A 190 16.02 26.30 -22.33
CA LYS A 190 16.58 27.62 -21.99
C LYS A 190 17.96 27.42 -21.35
N ARG A 191 18.86 28.33 -21.70
CA ARG A 191 20.33 28.25 -21.61
C ARG A 191 20.85 28.01 -20.17
N SER A 192 22.03 27.35 -20.12
CA SER A 192 23.00 27.20 -19.01
C SER A 192 22.77 26.13 -17.92
N MET A 193 22.69 24.86 -18.30
CA MET A 193 23.11 23.75 -17.42
C MET A 193 24.05 22.80 -18.18
N PRO A 194 25.05 22.18 -17.51
CA PRO A 194 25.96 21.23 -18.14
C PRO A 194 25.19 19.97 -18.60
N PRO A 195 25.69 19.23 -19.61
CA PRO A 195 24.95 18.14 -20.21
C PRO A 195 24.73 17.00 -19.20
N ARG A 196 23.48 16.77 -18.79
CA ARG A 196 23.08 15.53 -18.07
C ARG A 196 23.15 14.36 -19.07
N SER A 197 23.74 13.24 -18.62
CA SER A 197 23.88 12.02 -19.40
C SER A 197 22.54 11.57 -19.98
N LEU A 198 22.50 11.24 -21.28
CA LEU A 198 21.34 10.67 -21.94
C LEU A 198 20.99 9.34 -21.24
N VAL A 199 19.78 9.25 -20.69
CA VAL A 199 19.28 8.02 -20.07
C VAL A 199 18.40 7.33 -21.09
N THR A 200 18.94 6.30 -21.74
CA THR A 200 18.15 5.43 -22.60
C THR A 200 17.32 4.52 -21.69
N ARG A 201 15.99 4.72 -21.66
CA ARG A 201 15.06 3.83 -20.94
C ARG A 201 14.71 2.66 -21.86
N THR A 202 15.01 1.45 -21.43
CA THR A 202 14.56 0.22 -22.10
C THR A 202 13.59 -0.52 -21.20
N CYS A 203 12.38 -0.77 -21.68
CA CYS A 203 11.38 -1.55 -20.96
C CYS A 203 11.53 -3.04 -21.30
N PRO A 204 11.48 -3.94 -20.31
CA PRO A 204 11.18 -5.35 -20.57
C PRO A 204 9.89 -5.48 -21.37
N ARG A 205 9.74 -6.58 -22.12
CA ARG A 205 8.44 -6.87 -22.75
C ARG A 205 7.38 -6.96 -21.66
N ALA A 206 6.22 -6.35 -21.90
CA ALA A 206 5.11 -6.45 -20.97
C ALA A 206 4.70 -7.91 -20.78
N ASN A 207 4.38 -8.29 -19.53
CA ASN A 207 3.94 -9.63 -19.15
C ASN A 207 4.94 -10.77 -19.46
N ASP A 208 6.24 -10.47 -19.45
CA ASP A 208 7.32 -11.45 -19.59
C ASP A 208 8.19 -11.50 -18.32
N GLU A 209 7.91 -12.46 -17.44
CA GLU A 209 8.61 -12.63 -16.16
C GLU A 209 10.11 -12.92 -16.35
N LEU A 210 10.48 -13.67 -17.39
CA LEU A 210 11.88 -13.98 -17.66
C LEU A 210 12.65 -12.73 -18.10
N ALA A 211 12.04 -11.87 -18.92
CA ALA A 211 12.61 -10.58 -19.27
C ALA A 211 12.74 -9.67 -18.04
N LEU A 212 11.76 -9.69 -17.13
CA LEU A 212 11.84 -8.95 -15.86
C LEU A 212 13.00 -9.46 -14.98
N LEU A 213 13.15 -10.77 -14.82
CA LEU A 213 14.26 -11.37 -14.06
C LEU A 213 15.64 -10.99 -14.63
N LYS A 214 15.78 -11.02 -15.96
CA LYS A 214 17.01 -10.58 -16.64
C LYS A 214 17.32 -9.10 -16.39
N ALA A 215 16.30 -8.24 -16.39
CA ALA A 215 16.46 -6.82 -16.11
C ALA A 215 16.83 -6.57 -14.64
N VAL A 216 16.16 -7.25 -13.70
CA VAL A 216 16.42 -7.14 -12.25
C VAL A 216 17.81 -7.63 -11.88
N ALA A 217 18.36 -8.62 -12.59
CA ALA A 217 19.74 -9.08 -12.38
C ALA A 217 20.79 -7.99 -12.68
N MET A 218 20.44 -7.00 -13.52
CA MET A 218 21.35 -5.96 -13.99
C MET A 218 21.18 -4.63 -13.25
N GLN A 219 19.95 -4.27 -12.87
CA GLN A 219 19.64 -3.04 -12.13
C GLN A 219 18.28 -3.13 -11.41
N PRO A 220 17.99 -2.23 -10.45
CA PRO A 220 16.63 -2.02 -9.98
C PRO A 220 15.69 -1.61 -11.12
N VAL A 221 14.48 -2.19 -11.15
CA VAL A 221 13.48 -1.98 -12.19
C VAL A 221 12.20 -1.43 -11.56
N SER A 222 11.65 -0.37 -12.14
CA SER A 222 10.32 0.13 -11.76
C SER A 222 9.24 -0.80 -12.33
N VAL A 223 8.29 -1.20 -11.49
CA VAL A 223 7.16 -2.05 -11.85
C VAL A 223 5.86 -1.43 -11.35
N ALA A 224 4.76 -1.73 -12.02
CA ALA A 224 3.42 -1.43 -11.55
C ALA A 224 2.75 -2.72 -11.08
N ILE A 225 1.97 -2.62 -10.00
CA ILE A 225 1.23 -3.72 -9.40
C ILE A 225 -0.19 -3.25 -9.08
N ASP A 226 -1.12 -4.19 -8.96
CA ASP A 226 -2.43 -3.89 -8.37
C ASP A 226 -2.29 -3.89 -6.84
N ALA A 227 -2.52 -2.72 -6.25
CA ALA A 227 -2.49 -2.45 -4.82
C ALA A 227 -3.88 -1.97 -4.34
N GLY A 228 -4.95 -2.36 -5.03
CA GLY A 228 -6.32 -1.91 -4.76
C GLY A 228 -7.11 -2.79 -3.79
N GLU A 229 -6.59 -3.97 -3.42
CA GLU A 229 -7.25 -4.89 -2.49
C GLU A 229 -6.89 -4.58 -1.03
N SER A 230 -7.80 -4.93 -0.11
CA SER A 230 -7.66 -4.62 1.33
C SER A 230 -6.57 -5.41 2.06
N ASP A 231 -5.98 -6.40 1.40
CA ASP A 231 -4.93 -7.25 1.94
C ASP A 231 -3.51 -6.83 1.49
N PHE A 232 -3.41 -5.77 0.69
CA PHE A 232 -2.17 -5.10 0.31
C PHE A 232 -1.74 -4.06 1.36
#